data_AF-A0A2E7TML1-F1
#
_entry.id   AF-A0A2E7TML1-F1
#
_cell.length_a   1.000
_cell.length_b   1.000
_cell.length_c   1.000
_cell.angle_alpha   90.00
_cell.angle_beta   90.00
_cell.angle_gamma   90.00
#
_symmetry.space_group_name_H-M   'P 1'
#
loop_
_entity.id
_entity.type
_entity.pdbx_description
1 polymer ?
#
loop_
_entity_poly.entity_id
_entity_poly.type
_entity_poly.pdbx_seq_one_letter_code
_entity_poly.pdbx_strand_id
1 'polypeptide(L)'
;MSNREHTLSYCTECANRKFDFKRGIVCGLIQDIPSFEKDCSDFIEDQNVIQTKIAIQERQKQAQLEPDAIEKSFGLHKLGITNSIIAGSVMIIVSIFWYTAGSIVGIIYFYPPILFLSGIYILFRGLQRQKLINRSKRKDRSSIDS
;
A
#
# COMPACT_ATOMS: atom_id res chain seq x y z
N MET A 1 -17.12 26.26 4.96
CA MET A 1 -16.54 25.06 4.35
C MET A 1 -16.93 25.10 2.89
N SER A 2 -15.96 25.26 1.97
CA SER A 2 -16.25 25.65 0.59
C SER A 2 -16.96 24.54 -0.19
N ASN A 3 -18.16 24.84 -0.68
CA ASN A 3 -18.95 24.03 -1.63
C ASN A 3 -18.09 23.43 -2.77
N ARG A 4 -17.03 24.13 -3.17
CA ARG A 4 -16.11 23.76 -4.25
C ARG A 4 -15.50 22.36 -4.15
N GLU A 5 -15.10 21.87 -2.97
CA GLU A 5 -14.51 20.52 -2.86
C GLU A 5 -15.54 19.43 -3.16
N HIS A 6 -16.76 19.61 -2.67
CA HIS A 6 -17.90 18.74 -2.94
C HIS A 6 -18.30 18.79 -4.41
N THR A 7 -18.37 20.00 -5.00
CA THR A 7 -18.63 20.15 -6.43
C THR A 7 -17.59 19.40 -7.28
N LEU A 8 -16.31 19.47 -6.88
CA LEU A 8 -15.19 18.82 -7.58
C LEU A 8 -15.24 17.29 -7.51
N SER A 9 -15.66 16.69 -6.38
CA SER A 9 -15.75 15.23 -6.28
C SER A 9 -16.75 14.67 -7.28
N TYR A 10 -17.93 15.29 -7.38
CA TYR A 10 -18.95 14.93 -8.39
C TYR A 10 -18.45 15.22 -9.81
N CYS A 11 -17.89 16.40 -10.06
CA CYS A 11 -17.45 16.77 -11.40
C CYS A 11 -16.27 15.91 -11.92
N THR A 12 -15.45 15.37 -11.03
CA THR A 12 -14.34 14.47 -11.41
C THR A 12 -14.85 13.12 -11.89
N GLU A 13 -16.03 12.68 -11.44
CA GLU A 13 -16.63 11.38 -11.80
C GLU A 13 -17.68 11.51 -12.92
N CYS A 14 -17.99 12.74 -13.32
CA CYS A 14 -18.99 13.04 -14.34
C CYS A 14 -18.41 12.92 -15.77
N ALA A 15 -19.18 12.32 -16.68
CA ALA A 15 -18.88 12.22 -18.10
C ALA A 15 -18.90 13.58 -18.81
N ASN A 16 -19.69 14.53 -18.30
CA ASN A 16 -19.81 15.88 -18.85
C ASN A 16 -18.67 16.82 -18.43
N ARG A 17 -17.61 16.31 -17.80
CA ARG A 17 -16.48 17.13 -17.37
C ARG A 17 -15.66 17.61 -18.57
N LYS A 18 -15.19 18.85 -18.51
CA LYS A 18 -14.26 19.44 -19.49
C LYS A 18 -13.14 20.14 -18.74
N PHE A 19 -11.92 20.07 -19.27
CA PHE A 19 -10.78 20.76 -18.69
C PHE A 19 -10.58 22.12 -19.38
N ASP A 20 -10.54 23.19 -18.59
CA ASP A 20 -10.18 24.55 -18.99
C ASP A 20 -8.87 24.95 -18.28
N PHE A 21 -7.88 25.40 -19.04
CA PHE A 21 -6.56 25.75 -18.50
C PHE A 21 -6.59 26.89 -17.46
N LYS A 22 -7.58 27.78 -17.49
CA LYS A 22 -7.68 28.91 -16.56
C LYS A 22 -8.49 28.58 -15.30
N ARG A 23 -9.48 27.69 -15.42
CA ARG A 23 -10.51 27.43 -14.38
C ARG A 23 -10.49 26.01 -13.81
N GLY A 24 -9.71 25.10 -14.42
CA GLY A 24 -9.61 23.70 -14.04
C GLY A 24 -10.75 22.86 -14.65
N ILE A 25 -11.31 21.95 -13.86
CA ILE A 25 -12.45 21.12 -14.29
C ILE A 25 -13.72 21.98 -14.27
N VAL A 26 -14.37 22.09 -15.43
CA VAL A 26 -15.63 22.79 -15.66
C VAL A 26 -16.69 21.85 -16.20
N CYS A 27 -17.96 22.22 -16.09
CA CYS A 27 -19.05 21.46 -16.71
C CYS A 27 -19.13 21.77 -18.21
N GLY A 28 -19.13 20.75 -19.06
CA GLY A 28 -19.22 20.88 -20.51
C GLY A 28 -20.56 21.44 -21.00
N LEU A 29 -21.63 21.26 -20.23
CA LEU A 29 -22.98 21.76 -20.55
C LEU A 29 -23.09 23.27 -20.34
N ILE A 30 -22.54 23.77 -19.23
CA ILE A 30 -22.63 25.19 -18.82
C ILE A 30 -21.41 25.99 -19.29
N GLN A 31 -20.32 25.30 -19.67
CA GLN A 31 -19.02 25.88 -19.98
C GLN A 31 -18.42 26.73 -18.85
N ASP A 32 -18.85 26.46 -17.61
CA ASP A 32 -18.34 27.13 -16.41
C ASP A 32 -18.31 26.18 -15.21
N ILE A 33 -17.80 26.69 -14.10
CA ILE A 33 -17.79 25.99 -12.82
C ILE A 33 -19.24 25.83 -12.33
N PRO A 34 -19.73 24.60 -12.16
CA PRO A 34 -21.09 24.39 -11.70
C PRO A 34 -21.25 24.85 -10.23
N SER A 35 -22.37 25.49 -9.93
CA SER A 35 -22.68 26.02 -8.59
C SER A 35 -23.92 25.33 -8.04
N PHE A 36 -23.76 24.09 -7.58
CA PHE A 36 -24.80 23.33 -6.88
C PHE A 36 -24.38 23.09 -5.42
N GLU A 37 -25.33 23.02 -4.49
CA GLU A 37 -25.05 22.91 -3.05
C GLU A 37 -25.08 21.46 -2.53
N LYS A 38 -25.91 20.60 -3.14
CA LYS A 38 -26.04 19.19 -2.73
C LYS A 38 -25.81 18.24 -3.91
N ASP A 39 -26.64 18.29 -4.94
CA ASP A 39 -26.54 17.38 -6.08
C ASP A 39 -26.59 18.12 -7.41
N CYS A 40 -26.05 17.49 -8.45
CA CYS A 40 -26.11 17.98 -9.82
C CYS A 40 -27.15 17.19 -10.60
N SER A 41 -28.20 17.86 -11.08
CA SER A 41 -29.29 17.23 -11.84
C SER A 41 -28.84 16.61 -13.16
N ASP A 42 -27.78 17.14 -13.77
CA ASP A 42 -27.20 16.69 -15.03
C ASP A 42 -25.96 15.80 -14.84
N PHE A 43 -25.81 15.22 -13.64
CA PHE A 43 -24.70 14.31 -13.36
C PHE A 43 -24.88 13.00 -14.13
N ILE A 44 -23.88 12.67 -14.94
CA ILE A 44 -23.81 11.41 -15.68
C ILE A 44 -22.52 10.72 -15.27
N GLU A 45 -22.63 9.55 -14.66
CA GLU A 45 -21.48 8.81 -14.14
C GLU A 45 -20.61 8.25 -15.28
N ASP A 46 -19.31 8.53 -15.26
CA ASP A 46 -18.33 7.97 -16.20
C ASP A 46 -17.74 6.65 -15.65
N GLN A 47 -18.28 5.53 -16.15
CA GLN A 47 -17.83 4.19 -15.76
C GLN A 47 -16.34 3.96 -16.00
N ASN A 48 -15.73 4.55 -17.03
CA ASN A 48 -14.30 4.33 -17.32
C ASN A 48 -13.40 4.93 -16.23
N VAL A 49 -13.82 6.06 -15.66
CA VAL A 49 -13.08 6.78 -14.62
C VAL A 49 -13.12 5.98 -13.32
N ILE A 50 -14.28 5.43 -12.99
CA ILE A 50 -14.47 4.60 -11.80
C ILE A 50 -13.64 3.32 -11.92
N GLN A 51 -13.72 2.63 -13.06
CA GLN A 51 -12.91 1.43 -13.30
C GLN A 51 -11.41 1.72 -13.21
N THR A 52 -10.97 2.86 -13.73
CA THR A 52 -9.57 3.31 -13.63
C THR A 52 -9.17 3.58 -12.18
N LYS A 53 -10.01 4.25 -11.38
CA LYS A 53 -9.76 4.48 -9.96
C LYS A 53 -9.65 3.17 -9.19
N ILE A 54 -10.56 2.22 -9.43
CA ILE A 54 -10.55 0.89 -8.82
C ILE A 54 -9.24 0.17 -9.17
N ALA A 55 -8.87 0.11 -10.45
CA ALA A 55 -7.63 -0.54 -10.90
C ALA A 55 -6.36 0.10 -10.30
N ILE A 56 -6.32 1.44 -10.20
CA ILE A 56 -5.19 2.15 -9.57
C ILE A 56 -5.14 1.85 -8.07
N GLN A 57 -6.28 1.83 -7.39
CA GLN A 57 -6.36 1.55 -5.95
C GLN A 57 -5.93 0.12 -5.64
N GLU A 58 -6.29 -0.85 -6.48
CA GLU A 58 -5.84 -2.25 -6.36
C GLU A 58 -4.33 -2.37 -6.55
N ARG A 59 -3.76 -1.71 -7.57
CA ARG A 59 -2.30 -1.69 -7.80
C ARG A 59 -1.55 -1.04 -6.65
N GLN A 60 -2.07 0.05 -6.07
CA GLN A 60 -1.47 0.69 -4.90
C GLN A 60 -1.49 -0.21 -3.66
N LYS A 61 -2.61 -0.91 -3.43
CA LYS A 61 -2.71 -1.93 -2.37
C LYS A 61 -1.68 -3.03 -2.58
N GLN A 62 -1.51 -3.51 -3.81
CA GLN A 62 -0.51 -4.53 -4.16
C GLN A 62 0.93 -4.02 -3.98
N ALA A 63 1.26 -2.80 -4.43
CA ALA A 63 2.60 -2.24 -4.29
C ALA A 63 3.02 -2.00 -2.83
N GLN A 64 2.08 -1.63 -1.95
CA GLN A 64 2.34 -1.56 -0.50
C GLN A 64 2.54 -2.93 0.15
N LEU A 65 2.05 -4.00 -0.50
CA LEU A 65 2.22 -5.39 -0.07
C LEU A 65 3.49 -6.04 -0.62
N GLU A 66 4.20 -5.39 -1.55
CA GLU A 66 5.35 -5.94 -2.26
C GLU A 66 6.70 -5.22 -1.97
N PRO A 67 7.09 -4.90 -0.71
CA PRO A 67 8.44 -4.40 -0.44
C PRO A 67 9.55 -5.45 -0.61
N ASP A 68 9.26 -6.63 -1.18
CA ASP A 68 10.06 -7.83 -0.96
C ASP A 68 10.50 -8.50 -2.28
N ALA A 69 11.16 -7.75 -3.18
CA ALA A 69 11.81 -8.33 -4.37
C ALA A 69 12.91 -9.35 -4.00
N ILE A 70 13.46 -9.28 -2.78
CA ILE A 70 14.43 -10.23 -2.22
C ILE A 70 13.73 -11.52 -1.74
N GLU A 71 12.43 -11.48 -1.45
CA GLU A 71 11.66 -12.57 -0.83
C GLU A 71 11.29 -13.68 -1.81
N LYS A 72 11.12 -13.36 -3.11
CA LYS A 72 10.82 -14.36 -4.14
C LYS A 72 12.00 -15.24 -4.54
N SER A 73 13.24 -14.85 -4.19
CA SER A 73 14.44 -15.59 -4.57
C SER A 73 14.75 -16.79 -3.66
N PHE A 74 14.20 -16.82 -2.45
CA PHE A 74 14.43 -17.93 -1.53
C PHE A 74 13.28 -18.93 -1.64
N GLY A 75 13.48 -20.03 -2.35
CA GLY A 75 12.51 -21.11 -2.64
C GLY A 75 12.01 -21.91 -1.41
N LEU A 76 11.82 -21.26 -0.27
CA LEU A 76 11.45 -21.83 1.03
C LEU A 76 9.93 -21.80 1.31
N HIS A 77 9.09 -21.54 0.30
CA HIS A 77 7.62 -21.51 0.42
C HIS A 77 7.01 -22.85 0.91
N LYS A 78 7.70 -23.98 0.73
CA LYS A 78 7.18 -25.32 1.07
C LYS A 78 6.99 -25.56 2.58
N LEU A 79 7.60 -24.75 3.45
CA LEU A 79 7.56 -24.98 4.91
C LEU A 79 6.43 -24.23 5.64
N GLY A 80 5.58 -23.47 4.93
CA GLY A 80 4.42 -22.79 5.53
C GLY A 80 4.77 -21.63 6.49
N ILE A 81 6.05 -21.24 6.56
CA ILE A 81 6.54 -20.11 7.34
C ILE A 81 6.38 -18.84 6.49
N THR A 82 5.89 -17.75 7.07
CA THR A 82 5.78 -16.46 6.37
C THR A 82 7.17 -15.97 6.00
N ASN A 83 7.37 -15.74 4.72
CA ASN A 83 8.66 -15.40 4.13
C ASN A 83 9.34 -14.18 4.82
N SER A 84 8.56 -13.23 5.36
CA SER A 84 9.10 -12.06 6.06
C SER A 84 9.85 -12.40 7.37
N ILE A 85 9.50 -13.49 8.06
CA ILE A 85 10.21 -13.94 9.27
C ILE A 85 11.56 -14.56 8.88
N ILE A 86 11.58 -15.36 7.81
CA ILE A 86 12.81 -16.00 7.30
C ILE A 86 13.76 -14.95 6.73
N ALA A 87 13.24 -13.98 5.97
CA ALA A 87 14.05 -12.90 5.43
C ALA A 87 14.71 -12.07 6.55
N GLY A 88 13.95 -11.72 7.59
CA GLY A 88 14.48 -11.01 8.75
C GLY A 88 15.54 -11.80 9.51
N SER A 89 15.35 -13.12 9.69
CA SER A 89 16.32 -13.97 10.38
C SER A 89 17.62 -14.14 9.59
N VAL A 90 17.54 -14.33 8.27
CA VAL A 90 18.70 -14.43 7.39
C VAL A 90 19.49 -13.12 7.37
N MET A 91 18.83 -11.96 7.26
CA MET A 91 19.50 -10.66 7.33
C MET A 91 20.27 -10.47 8.65
N ILE A 92 19.69 -10.88 9.77
CA ILE A 92 20.34 -10.80 11.08
C ILE A 92 21.59 -11.69 11.12
N ILE A 93 21.50 -12.93 10.64
CA ILE A 93 22.63 -13.88 10.62
C ILE A 93 23.78 -13.31 9.78
N VAL A 94 23.48 -12.81 8.58
CA VAL A 94 24.48 -12.22 7.67
C VAL A 94 25.13 -10.99 8.29
N SER A 95 24.34 -10.15 8.96
CA SER A 95 24.85 -8.96 9.65
C SER A 95 25.81 -9.30 10.79
N ILE A 96 25.47 -10.31 11.60
CA ILE A 96 26.35 -10.78 12.68
C ILE A 96 27.65 -11.34 12.11
N PHE A 97 27.56 -12.13 11.03
CA PHE A 97 28.73 -12.73 10.39
C PHE A 97 29.71 -11.69 9.83
N TRP A 98 29.21 -10.66 9.16
CA TRP A 98 30.08 -9.57 8.65
C TRP A 98 30.67 -8.72 9.76
N TYR A 99 29.90 -8.47 10.82
CA TYR A 99 30.37 -7.72 11.98
C TYR A 99 31.53 -8.44 12.69
N THR A 100 31.41 -9.75 12.92
CA THR A 100 32.47 -10.53 13.55
C THR A 100 33.70 -10.67 12.65
N ALA A 101 33.52 -10.90 11.34
CA ALA A 101 34.62 -10.95 10.38
C ALA A 101 35.38 -9.62 10.27
N GLY A 102 34.68 -8.48 10.21
CA GLY A 102 35.30 -7.16 10.16
C GLY A 102 36.11 -6.83 11.42
N SER A 103 35.59 -7.21 12.59
CA SER A 103 36.28 -7.04 13.88
C SER A 103 37.63 -7.76 13.92
N ILE A 104 37.73 -8.96 13.33
CA ILE A 104 38.98 -9.75 13.26
C ILE A 104 40.03 -9.07 12.36
N VAL A 105 39.59 -8.42 11.28
CA VAL A 105 40.48 -7.77 10.29
C VAL A 105 40.83 -6.33 10.72
N GLY A 106 40.29 -5.84 11.85
CA GLY A 106 40.51 -4.47 12.33
C GLY A 106 39.77 -3.40 11.51
N ILE A 107 38.85 -3.81 10.64
CA ILE A 107 38.03 -2.92 9.83
C ILE A 107 36.66 -2.77 10.51
N ILE A 108 36.43 -1.61 11.12
CA ILE A 108 35.15 -1.29 11.75
C ILE A 108 34.15 -0.87 10.69
N TYR A 109 33.23 -1.79 10.38
CA TYR A 109 32.08 -1.50 9.55
C TYR A 109 30.95 -0.92 10.43
N PHE A 110 30.52 0.30 10.12
CA PHE A 110 29.41 0.99 10.82
C PHE A 110 28.02 0.60 10.31
N TYR A 111 27.92 -0.08 9.17
CA TYR A 111 26.66 -0.50 8.56
C TYR A 111 25.96 -1.71 9.24
N PRO A 112 26.66 -2.73 9.80
CA PRO A 112 26.00 -3.91 10.36
C PRO A 112 25.03 -3.61 11.52
N PRO A 113 25.34 -2.70 12.48
CA PRO A 113 24.37 -2.34 13.52
C PRO A 113 23.06 -1.75 12.97
N ILE A 114 23.14 -0.91 11.93
CA ILE A 114 21.97 -0.28 11.30
C ILE A 114 21.13 -1.34 10.57
N LEU A 115 21.79 -2.24 9.83
CA LEU A 115 21.12 -3.36 9.15
C LEU A 115 20.47 -4.32 10.14
N PHE A 116 21.14 -4.64 11.25
CA PHE A 116 20.61 -5.49 12.30
C PHE A 116 19.32 -4.93 12.92
N LEU A 117 19.29 -3.63 13.24
CA LEU A 117 18.08 -2.96 13.74
C LEU A 117 16.94 -2.97 12.71
N SER A 118 17.25 -2.71 11.44
CA SER A 118 16.26 -2.75 10.35
C SER A 118 15.67 -4.16 10.16
N GLY A 119 16.52 -5.19 10.26
CA GLY A 119 16.11 -6.59 10.17
C GLY A 119 15.20 -7.01 11.33
N ILE A 120 15.54 -6.60 12.56
CA ILE A 120 14.68 -6.82 13.74
C ILE A 120 13.32 -6.13 13.56
N TYR A 121 13.31 -4.88 13.08
CA TYR A 121 12.08 -4.14 12.85
C TYR A 121 11.16 -4.85 11.86
N ILE A 122 11.70 -5.32 10.73
CA ILE A 122 10.95 -6.07 9.71
C ILE A 122 10.44 -7.40 10.27
N LEU A 123 11.28 -8.14 11.01
CA LEU A 123 10.90 -9.41 11.63
C LEU A 123 9.77 -9.23 12.64
N PHE A 124 9.83 -8.19 13.48
CA PHE A 124 8.80 -7.88 14.46
C PHE A 124 7.47 -7.50 13.79
N ARG A 125 7.52 -6.69 12.74
CA ARG A 125 6.34 -6.35 11.92
C ARG A 125 5.76 -7.59 11.24
N GLY A 126 6.60 -8.49 10.75
CA GLY A 126 6.20 -9.79 10.17
C GLY A 126 5.47 -10.67 11.19
N LEU A 127 6.00 -10.80 12.40
CA LEU A 127 5.37 -11.55 13.50
C LEU A 127 4.00 -10.96 13.90
N GLN A 128 3.90 -9.62 14.00
CA GLN A 128 2.62 -8.97 14.27
C GLN A 128 1.58 -9.27 13.19
N ARG A 129 1.98 -9.22 11.91
CA ARG A 129 1.09 -9.51 10.78
C ARG A 129 0.60 -10.96 10.81
N GLN A 130 1.48 -11.91 11.12
CA GLN A 130 1.09 -13.32 11.24
C GLN A 130 0.06 -13.54 12.36
N LYS A 131 0.22 -12.86 13.51
CA LYS A 131 -0.74 -12.92 14.62
C LYS A 131 -2.11 -12.38 14.23
N LEU A 132 -2.17 -11.33 13.41
CA LEU A 132 -3.43 -10.78 12.90
C LEU A 132 -4.14 -11.75 11.94
N ILE A 133 -3.41 -12.35 11.01
CA ILE A 133 -3.95 -13.33 10.06
C ILE A 133 -4.51 -14.56 10.79
N ASN A 134 -3.81 -15.03 11.83
CA ASN A 134 -4.30 -16.16 12.63
C ASN A 134 -5.57 -15.80 13.42
N ARG A 135 -5.70 -14.55 13.89
CA ARG A 135 -6.91 -14.07 14.56
C ARG A 135 -8.11 -13.95 13.60
N SER A 136 -7.91 -13.44 12.39
CA SER A 136 -9.00 -13.34 11.41
C SER A 136 -9.52 -14.72 10.99
N LYS A 137 -8.61 -15.66 10.68
CA LYS A 137 -9.00 -17.06 10.38
C LYS A 137 -9.79 -17.72 11.50
N ARG A 138 -9.45 -17.42 12.77
CA ARG A 138 -10.18 -17.96 13.93
C ARG A 138 -11.58 -17.35 14.06
N LYS A 139 -11.74 -16.07 13.73
CA LYS A 139 -13.03 -15.38 13.75
C LYS A 139 -13.97 -15.91 12.66
N ASP A 140 -13.47 -16.08 11.43
CA ASP A 140 -14.26 -16.60 10.30
C ASP A 140 -14.73 -18.04 10.52
N ARG A 141 -13.90 -18.87 11.19
CA ARG A 141 -14.30 -20.24 11.51
C ARG A 141 -15.39 -20.31 12.57
N SER A 142 -15.41 -19.40 13.54
CA SER A 142 -16.44 -19.35 14.57
C SER A 142 -17.82 -18.92 14.05
N SER A 143 -17.89 -18.19 12.94
CA SER A 143 -19.15 -17.74 12.31
C SER A 143 -19.80 -18.79 11.40
N ILE A 144 -19.11 -19.90 11.11
CA ILE A 144 -19.64 -21.00 10.29
C ILE A 144 -20.33 -22.07 11.16
N ASP A 145 -19.98 -22.12 12.45
CA ASP A 145 -20.49 -23.10 13.41
C ASP A 145 -21.67 -22.56 14.27
N SER A 146 -22.24 -21.40 13.94
CA SER A 146 -23.41 -20.77 14.60
C SER A 146 -24.54 -20.54 13.60
#